data_AF-A0A518JMJ9-F1
#
_entry.id   AF-A0A518JMJ9-F1
#
_cell.length_a   1.000
_cell.length_b   1.000
_cell.length_c   1.000
_cell.angle_alpha   90.00
_cell.angle_beta   90.00
_cell.angle_gamma   90.00
#
_symmetry.space_group_name_H-M   'P 1'
#
loop_
_entity.id
_entity.type
_entity.pdbx_description
1 polymer ?
#
loop_
_entity_poly.entity_id
_entity_poly.type
_entity_poly.pdbx_seq_one_letter_code
_entity_poly.pdbx_strand_id
1 'polypeptide(L)'
;MRFVFVSLLAFTIGCGAEEVVELPAPVEKTQLVATIDQIAATGQFDEEMLTGLTMGLEEAGLMGEAALVQQYPTMGDEAQVKKKAKQLSKDVKKKLEAGVE
;
A
#
# COMPACT_ATOMS: atom_id res chain seq x y z
N MET A 1 3.87 59.15 1.15
CA MET A 1 4.05 58.62 -0.23
C MET A 1 4.77 57.28 -0.13
N ARG A 2 4.12 56.20 -0.54
CA ARG A 2 4.60 54.81 -0.36
C ARG A 2 4.97 54.28 -1.74
N PHE A 3 6.28 54.14 -1.99
CA PHE A 3 6.81 53.68 -3.27
C PHE A 3 6.48 52.21 -3.48
N VAL A 4 5.78 51.95 -4.58
CA VAL A 4 5.46 50.62 -5.10
C VAL A 4 6.69 50.13 -5.87
N PHE A 5 7.41 49.14 -5.32
CA PHE A 5 8.41 48.39 -6.06
C PHE A 5 7.83 47.02 -6.44
N VAL A 6 7.27 47.00 -7.64
CA VAL A 6 6.99 45.81 -8.43
C VAL A 6 8.35 45.23 -8.85
N SER A 7 8.75 44.12 -8.24
CA SER A 7 9.94 43.36 -8.65
C SER A 7 9.50 41.99 -9.13
N LEU A 8 9.35 41.91 -10.45
CA LEU A 8 9.60 40.76 -11.33
C LEU A 8 9.39 39.37 -10.72
N LEU A 9 8.23 38.78 -11.07
CA LEU A 9 8.10 37.35 -11.28
C LEU A 9 9.14 36.91 -12.34
N ALA A 10 10.26 36.35 -11.89
CA ALA A 10 11.06 35.46 -12.71
C ALA A 10 10.43 34.06 -12.56
N PHE A 11 9.42 33.80 -13.39
CA PHE A 11 8.85 32.46 -13.57
C PHE A 11 9.88 31.65 -14.37
N THR A 12 10.90 31.13 -13.70
CA THR A 12 11.75 30.10 -14.30
C THR A 12 10.90 28.83 -14.37
N ILE A 13 10.39 28.58 -15.57
CA ILE A 13 9.84 27.30 -16.00
C ILE A 13 10.98 26.29 -15.90
N GLY A 14 11.17 25.73 -14.71
CA GLY A 14 11.91 24.50 -14.54
C GLY A 14 11.01 23.39 -15.05
N CYS A 15 11.34 22.91 -16.25
CA CYS A 15 10.82 21.67 -16.81
C CYS A 15 11.05 20.56 -15.77
N GLY A 16 10.06 20.31 -14.92
CA GLY A 16 10.10 19.20 -13.98
C GLY A 16 10.06 17.94 -14.81
N ALA A 17 11.09 17.10 -14.70
CA ALA A 17 10.99 15.74 -15.16
C ALA A 17 9.71 15.16 -14.54
N GLU A 18 8.77 14.71 -15.38
CA GLU A 18 7.72 13.81 -14.94
C GLU A 18 8.44 12.59 -14.36
N GLU A 19 8.59 12.55 -13.03
CA GLU A 19 8.97 11.36 -12.31
C GLU A 19 7.78 10.42 -12.46
N VAL A 20 7.79 9.62 -13.52
CA VAL A 20 6.81 8.56 -13.74
C VAL A 20 7.04 7.58 -12.59
N VAL A 21 6.26 7.71 -11.53
CA VAL A 21 6.27 6.77 -10.40
C VAL A 21 5.77 5.44 -10.95
N GLU A 22 6.69 4.51 -11.18
CA GLU A 22 6.37 3.16 -11.62
C GLU A 22 5.75 2.41 -10.44
N LEU A 23 4.47 2.02 -10.58
CA LEU A 23 3.79 1.23 -9.56
C LEU A 23 4.32 -0.20 -9.59
N PRO A 24 4.46 -0.86 -8.41
CA PRO A 24 4.81 -2.27 -8.38
C PRO A 24 3.71 -3.12 -9.02
N ALA A 25 4.07 -4.32 -9.46
CA ALA A 25 3.09 -5.28 -9.94
C ALA A 25 2.17 -5.74 -8.79
N PRO A 26 0.87 -6.01 -9.08
CA PRO A 26 -0.02 -6.65 -8.12
C PRO A 26 0.53 -8.00 -7.66
N VAL A 27 0.33 -8.33 -6.38
CA VAL A 27 0.56 -9.69 -5.90
C VAL A 27 -0.53 -10.59 -6.49
N GLU A 28 -0.09 -11.58 -7.25
CA GLU A 28 -0.99 -12.57 -7.85
C GLU A 28 -1.94 -13.22 -6.83
N LYS A 29 -3.18 -13.48 -7.24
CA LYS A 29 -4.23 -14.06 -6.36
C LYS A 29 -3.77 -15.32 -5.62
N THR A 30 -2.94 -16.15 -6.26
CA THR A 30 -2.41 -17.40 -5.69
C THR A 30 -1.32 -17.18 -4.62
N GLN A 31 -0.71 -16.00 -4.59
CA GLN A 31 0.37 -15.62 -3.67
C GLN A 31 -0.13 -14.77 -2.50
N LEU A 32 -1.33 -14.19 -2.56
CA LEU A 32 -1.87 -13.30 -1.52
C LEU A 32 -1.73 -13.87 -0.10
N VAL A 33 -2.17 -15.11 0.11
CA VAL A 33 -2.10 -15.75 1.44
C VAL A 33 -0.65 -15.94 1.88
N ALA A 34 0.23 -16.37 0.96
CA ALA A 34 1.64 -16.60 1.26
C ALA A 34 2.37 -15.29 1.63
N THR A 35 2.10 -14.20 0.90
CA THR A 35 2.64 -12.87 1.22
C THR A 35 2.16 -12.36 2.57
N ILE A 36 0.86 -12.52 2.89
CA ILE A 36 0.32 -12.13 4.21
C ILE A 36 0.92 -13.00 5.32
N ASP A 37 1.11 -14.30 5.09
CA ASP A 37 1.74 -15.22 6.05
C ASP A 37 3.21 -14.85 6.32
N GLN A 38 3.94 -14.37 5.30
CA GLN A 38 5.28 -13.83 5.49
C GLN A 38 5.25 -12.63 6.46
N ILE A 39 4.36 -11.66 6.24
CA ILE A 39 4.19 -10.52 7.15
C ILE A 39 3.74 -11.00 8.55
N ALA A 40 2.89 -12.02 8.64
CA ALA A 40 2.47 -12.59 9.93
C ALA A 40 3.63 -13.26 10.69
N ALA A 41 4.59 -13.84 9.98
CA ALA A 41 5.75 -14.52 10.55
C ALA A 41 6.85 -13.52 10.98
N THR A 42 7.10 -12.49 10.18
CA THR A 42 8.20 -11.54 10.39
C THR A 42 7.75 -10.25 11.05
N GLY A 43 6.53 -9.79 10.79
CA GLY A 43 6.05 -8.45 11.12
C GLY A 43 6.70 -7.35 10.27
N GLN A 44 7.45 -7.74 9.25
CA GLN A 44 8.23 -6.86 8.39
C GLN A 44 7.54 -6.72 7.03
N PHE A 45 7.61 -5.53 6.47
CA PHE A 45 7.07 -5.18 5.16
C PHE A 45 7.81 -3.95 4.63
N ASP A 46 7.78 -3.76 3.31
CA ASP A 46 8.20 -2.54 2.63
C ASP A 46 7.03 -1.96 1.82
N GLU A 47 7.21 -0.75 1.29
CA GLU A 47 6.17 -0.01 0.58
C GLU A 47 5.74 -0.69 -0.72
N GLU A 48 6.69 -1.25 -1.48
CA GLU A 48 6.40 -1.97 -2.72
C GLU A 48 5.56 -3.23 -2.45
N MET A 49 5.92 -4.00 -1.43
CA MET A 49 5.19 -5.18 -0.97
C MET A 49 3.78 -4.82 -0.53
N LEU A 50 3.60 -3.78 0.29
CA LEU A 50 2.27 -3.36 0.73
C LEU A 50 1.42 -2.85 -0.43
N THR A 51 2.00 -2.10 -1.36
CA THR A 51 1.31 -1.58 -2.53
C THR A 51 0.88 -2.72 -3.46
N GLY A 52 1.80 -3.61 -3.82
CA GLY A 52 1.50 -4.78 -4.64
C GLY A 52 0.47 -5.71 -3.96
N LEU A 53 0.57 -5.93 -2.65
CA LEU A 53 -0.41 -6.72 -1.90
C LEU A 53 -1.79 -6.05 -1.87
N THR A 54 -1.85 -4.73 -1.72
CA THR A 54 -3.10 -3.96 -1.77
C THR A 54 -3.76 -4.12 -3.12
N MET A 55 -3.02 -3.90 -4.22
CA MET A 55 -3.52 -4.06 -5.58
C MET A 55 -4.01 -5.49 -5.85
N GLY A 56 -3.23 -6.50 -5.43
CA GLY A 56 -3.61 -7.90 -5.59
C GLY A 56 -4.88 -8.29 -4.81
N LEU A 57 -5.06 -7.75 -3.60
CA LEU A 57 -6.29 -7.94 -2.82
C LEU A 57 -7.49 -7.26 -3.51
N GLU A 58 -7.32 -6.06 -4.04
CA GLU A 58 -8.36 -5.34 -4.79
C GLU A 58 -8.79 -6.10 -6.04
N GLU A 59 -7.83 -6.59 -6.84
CA GLU A 59 -8.10 -7.42 -8.03
C GLU A 59 -8.79 -8.75 -7.68
N ALA A 60 -8.55 -9.28 -6.47
CA ALA A 60 -9.23 -10.45 -5.95
C ALA A 60 -10.64 -10.17 -5.39
N GLY A 61 -11.13 -8.92 -5.40
CA GLY A 61 -12.42 -8.51 -4.84
C GLY A 61 -12.41 -8.28 -3.32
N LEU A 62 -11.23 -8.24 -2.70
CA LEU A 62 -11.03 -8.19 -1.24
C LEU A 62 -10.73 -6.76 -0.77
N MET A 63 -11.56 -5.79 -1.14
CA MET A 63 -11.32 -4.35 -0.83
C MET A 63 -11.23 -4.06 0.67
N GLY A 64 -12.01 -4.77 1.50
CA GLY A 64 -11.95 -4.62 2.95
C GLY A 64 -10.61 -5.07 3.52
N GLU A 65 -10.07 -6.17 2.99
CA GLU A 65 -8.76 -6.70 3.34
C GLU A 65 -7.64 -5.77 2.87
N ALA A 66 -7.75 -5.19 1.66
CA ALA A 66 -6.82 -4.21 1.14
C ALA A 66 -6.70 -2.99 2.07
N ALA A 67 -7.84 -2.47 2.56
CA ALA A 67 -7.87 -1.36 3.52
C ALA A 67 -7.23 -1.71 4.88
N LEU A 68 -7.23 -2.98 5.29
CA LEU A 68 -6.55 -3.42 6.52
C LEU A 68 -5.03 -3.42 6.37
N VAL A 69 -4.51 -3.84 5.20
CA VAL A 69 -3.07 -3.85 4.90
C VAL A 69 -2.48 -2.44 4.96
N GLN A 70 -3.20 -1.44 4.43
CA GLN A 70 -2.76 -0.04 4.44
C GLN A 70 -2.59 0.55 5.85
N GLN A 71 -3.13 -0.09 6.89
CA GLN A 71 -2.97 0.36 8.28
C GLN A 71 -1.66 -0.09 8.92
N TYR A 72 -0.95 -1.08 8.36
CA TYR A 72 0.26 -1.66 8.97
C TYR A 72 1.35 -0.63 9.27
N PRO A 73 1.69 0.33 8.39
CA PRO A 73 2.68 1.37 8.68
C PRO A 73 2.37 2.21 9.93
N THR A 74 1.09 2.31 10.30
CA THR A 74 0.63 3.12 11.44
C THR A 74 0.64 2.38 12.78
N MET A 75 0.79 1.05 12.77
CA MET A 75 0.65 0.23 13.98
C MET A 75 1.82 0.38 14.95
N GLY A 76 3.00 0.83 14.48
CA GLY A 76 4.16 1.18 15.30
C GLY A 76 4.82 0.04 16.10
N ASP A 77 4.21 -1.15 16.12
CA ASP A 77 4.66 -2.33 16.86
C ASP A 77 4.56 -3.60 16.00
N GLU A 78 5.69 -4.30 15.87
CA GLU A 78 5.81 -5.55 15.12
C GLU A 78 4.82 -6.61 15.60
N ALA A 79 4.62 -6.74 16.92
CA ALA A 79 3.73 -7.76 17.47
C ALA A 79 2.28 -7.55 17.06
N GLN A 80 1.84 -6.28 16.98
CA GLN A 80 0.52 -5.92 16.47
C GLN A 80 0.38 -6.24 14.97
N VAL A 81 1.38 -5.90 14.16
CA VAL A 81 1.40 -6.22 12.72
C VAL A 81 1.26 -7.73 12.52
N LYS A 82 2.08 -8.53 13.20
CA LYS A 82 2.04 -10.00 13.10
C LYS A 82 0.68 -10.57 13.47
N LYS A 83 0.09 -10.06 14.55
CA LYS A 83 -1.25 -10.48 14.99
C LYS A 83 -2.32 -10.14 13.95
N LYS A 84 -2.28 -8.94 13.37
CA LYS A 84 -3.23 -8.48 12.36
C LYS A 84 -3.06 -9.23 11.04
N ALA A 85 -1.83 -9.40 10.57
CA ALA A 85 -1.52 -10.19 9.39
C ALA A 85 -1.95 -11.66 9.55
N LYS A 86 -1.76 -12.26 10.73
CA LYS A 86 -2.24 -13.63 10.98
C LYS A 86 -3.76 -13.75 10.93
N GLN A 87 -4.49 -12.73 11.38
CA GLN A 87 -5.94 -12.70 11.26
C GLN A 87 -6.34 -12.52 9.79
N LEU A 88 -5.73 -11.56 9.12
CA LEU A 88 -6.00 -11.26 7.71
C LEU A 88 -5.74 -12.47 6.80
N SER A 89 -4.65 -13.22 7.00
CA SER A 89 -4.32 -14.42 6.23
C SER A 89 -5.45 -15.46 6.29
N LYS A 90 -6.01 -15.69 7.49
CA LYS A 90 -7.13 -16.62 7.67
C LYS A 90 -8.39 -16.14 6.95
N ASP A 91 -8.68 -14.85 7.06
CA ASP A 91 -9.89 -14.26 6.46
C ASP A 91 -9.80 -14.27 4.94
N VAL A 92 -8.66 -13.87 4.37
CA VAL A 92 -8.37 -13.92 2.93
C VAL A 92 -8.45 -15.36 2.42
N LYS A 93 -7.78 -16.31 3.09
CA LYS A 93 -7.85 -17.73 2.70
C LYS A 93 -9.28 -18.24 2.65
N LYS A 94 -10.07 -17.97 3.70
CA LYS A 94 -11.46 -18.40 3.78
C LYS A 94 -12.30 -17.78 2.66
N LYS A 95 -12.15 -16.48 2.38
CA LYS A 95 -12.90 -15.80 1.32
C LYS A 95 -12.54 -16.32 -0.07
N LEU A 96 -11.25 -16.56 -0.32
CA LEU A 96 -10.79 -17.15 -1.58
C LEU A 96 -11.36 -18.55 -1.80
N GLU A 97 -11.38 -19.39 -0.76
CA GLU A 97 -11.99 -20.72 -0.80
C GLU A 97 -13.51 -20.67 -0.99
N ALA A 98 -14.18 -19.65 -0.44
CA ALA A 98 -15.61 -19.41 -0.64
C ALA A 98 -15.96 -18.84 -2.03
N GLY A 99 -14.96 -18.52 -2.85
CA GLY A 99 -15.16 -17.99 -4.20
C GLY A 99 -15.40 -16.48 -4.28
N VAL A 100 -15.00 -15.73 -3.24
CA VAL A 100 -15.13 -14.27 -3.02
C VAL A 100 -16.40 -13.66 -3.63
N GLU A 101 -17.40 -13.44 -2.77
CA GLU A 101 -18.69 -12.79 -3.07
C GLU A 101 -18.59 -11.34 -3.55
#